data_AF-A0A0M4EVW0-F1
#
_entry.id   AF-A0A0M4EVW0-F1
#
_cell.length_a   1.000
_cell.length_b   1.000
_cell.length_c   1.000
_cell.angle_alpha   90.00
_cell.angle_beta   90.00
_cell.angle_gamma   90.00
#
_symmetry.space_group_name_H-M   'P 1'
#
loop_
_entity.id
_entity.type
_entity.pdbx_description
1 polymer ?
#
loop_
_entity_poly.entity_id
_entity_poly.type
_entity_poly.pdbx_seq_one_letter_code
_entity_poly.pdbx_strand_id
1 'polypeptide(L)'
;MMKVFASICLLVVLVAVNQAQAESLVSTNHGSVMQELNKQKNEKVQENENLNCNVRTNAIFKAWPDMKTPCVNSMRKQIQKEIHASVQYLAMAAHFSTDTVNRPGFAEHFFKAAKEEREHGSKLVEYLSMRGELTDTVKNLIQVPTVKTANWSGIAALEDAFKLETEVTKSIRDLIKTCEGTGKDDNDYHLVDYLTGVYLEEQLHGQRELAGQITTLEKMMSTHGELGEFLFDKNM
;
A
#
# COMPACT_ATOMS: atom_id res chain seq x y z
N MET A 1 -55.16 68.89 34.83
CA MET A 1 -54.85 67.61 34.16
C MET A 1 -54.19 67.76 32.78
N MET A 2 -54.47 68.81 31.99
CA MET A 2 -53.97 68.90 30.59
C MET A 2 -52.44 69.07 30.41
N LYS A 3 -51.72 69.68 31.38
CA LYS A 3 -50.27 69.91 31.24
C LYS A 3 -49.40 68.66 31.43
N VAL A 4 -49.87 67.67 32.18
CA VAL A 4 -49.10 66.44 32.47
C VAL A 4 -49.12 65.50 31.26
N PHE A 5 -50.24 65.41 30.54
CA PHE A 5 -50.36 64.59 29.33
C PHE A 5 -49.47 65.07 28.19
N ALA A 6 -49.34 66.39 27.99
CA ALA A 6 -48.47 66.93 26.94
C ALA A 6 -46.99 66.61 27.20
N SER A 7 -46.54 66.66 28.47
CA SER A 7 -45.14 66.38 28.82
C SER A 7 -44.77 64.90 28.69
N ILE A 8 -45.69 63.99 29.01
CA ILE A 8 -45.48 62.55 28.84
C ILE A 8 -45.46 62.19 27.35
N CYS A 9 -46.34 62.78 26.55
CA CYS A 9 -46.37 62.55 25.10
C CYS A 9 -45.06 63.00 24.43
N LEU A 10 -44.50 64.13 24.85
CA LEU A 10 -43.24 64.64 24.31
C LEU A 10 -42.05 63.73 24.68
N LEU A 11 -41.99 63.21 25.91
CA LEU A 11 -40.93 62.29 26.33
C LEU A 11 -41.00 60.95 25.57
N VAL A 12 -42.20 60.40 25.35
CA VAL A 12 -42.36 59.14 24.62
C VAL A 12 -41.92 59.29 23.16
N VAL A 13 -42.24 60.42 22.51
CA VAL A 13 -41.79 60.71 21.15
C VAL A 13 -40.27 60.87 21.07
N LEU A 14 -39.65 61.57 22.03
CA LEU A 14 -38.19 61.74 22.09
C LEU A 14 -37.45 60.40 22.30
N VAL A 15 -37.96 59.52 23.16
CA VAL A 15 -37.37 58.19 23.37
C VAL A 15 -37.53 57.31 22.13
N ALA A 16 -38.70 57.33 21.48
CA ALA A 16 -38.95 56.55 20.27
C ALA A 16 -38.08 57.01 19.08
N VAL A 17 -37.87 58.32 18.92
CA VAL A 17 -37.01 58.86 17.85
C VAL A 17 -35.54 58.47 18.09
N ASN A 18 -35.05 58.54 19.33
CA ASN A 18 -33.68 58.12 19.66
C ASN A 18 -33.47 56.62 19.46
N GLN A 19 -34.46 55.78 19.77
CA GLN A 19 -34.37 54.34 19.57
C GLN A 19 -34.39 53.95 18.09
N ALA A 20 -35.24 54.60 17.28
CA ALA A 20 -35.26 54.39 15.83
C ALA A 20 -33.96 54.84 15.14
N GLN A 21 -33.34 55.94 15.61
CA GLN A 21 -32.03 56.40 15.10
C GLN A 21 -30.88 55.47 15.52
N ALA A 22 -30.92 54.90 16.72
CA ALA A 22 -29.94 53.90 17.16
C ALA A 22 -30.05 52.60 16.35
N GLU A 23 -31.27 52.12 16.09
CA GLU A 23 -31.52 50.92 15.28
C GLU A 23 -31.13 51.12 13.80
N SER A 24 -31.32 52.33 13.23
CA SER A 24 -30.88 52.61 11.86
C SER A 24 -29.36 52.66 11.74
N LEU A 25 -28.66 53.25 12.72
CA LEU A 25 -27.19 53.30 12.74
C LEU A 25 -26.56 51.91 12.90
N VAL A 26 -27.15 51.04 13.72
CA VAL A 26 -26.70 49.64 13.87
C VAL A 26 -26.94 48.85 12.57
N SER A 27 -28.09 49.03 11.92
CA SER A 27 -28.42 48.36 10.65
C SER A 27 -27.49 48.77 9.49
N THR A 28 -27.19 50.07 9.35
CA THR A 28 -26.29 50.56 8.29
C THR A 28 -24.84 50.12 8.48
N ASN A 29 -24.35 50.06 9.73
CA ASN A 29 -23.01 49.55 10.02
C ASN A 29 -22.91 48.04 9.77
N HIS A 30 -23.96 47.27 10.06
CA HIS A 30 -23.96 45.82 9.84
C HIS A 30 -23.90 45.46 8.35
N GLY A 31 -24.65 46.18 7.50
CA GLY A 31 -24.62 45.98 6.04
C GLY A 31 -23.26 46.29 5.41
N SER A 32 -22.61 47.38 5.83
CA SER A 32 -21.28 47.76 5.35
C SER A 32 -20.19 46.78 5.81
N VAL A 33 -20.23 46.34 7.07
CA VAL A 33 -19.27 45.35 7.60
C VAL A 33 -19.43 44.00 6.90
N MET A 34 -20.67 43.55 6.64
CA MET A 34 -20.90 42.29 5.92
C MET A 34 -20.49 42.37 4.45
N GLN A 35 -20.62 43.54 3.79
CA GLN A 35 -20.08 43.75 2.44
C GLN A 35 -18.55 43.71 2.41
N GLU A 36 -17.87 44.36 3.36
CA GLU A 36 -16.40 44.35 3.42
C GLU A 36 -15.86 42.94 3.77
N LEU A 37 -16.52 42.23 4.68
CA LEU A 37 -16.19 40.83 5.01
C LEU A 37 -16.42 39.90 3.81
N ASN A 38 -17.50 40.10 3.05
CA ASN A 38 -17.74 39.32 1.83
C ASN A 38 -16.74 39.67 0.71
N LYS A 39 -16.33 40.93 0.60
CA LYS A 39 -15.29 41.36 -0.34
C LYS A 39 -13.94 40.74 0.03
N GLN A 40 -13.52 40.81 1.29
CA GLN A 40 -12.30 40.16 1.78
C GLN A 40 -12.35 38.64 1.66
N LYS A 41 -13.52 38.02 1.87
CA LYS A 41 -13.74 36.59 1.67
C LYS A 41 -13.64 36.22 0.19
N ASN A 42 -14.22 37.00 -0.71
CA ASN A 42 -14.15 36.77 -2.15
C ASN A 42 -12.73 37.00 -2.69
N GLU A 43 -12.02 38.03 -2.23
CA GLU A 43 -10.60 38.27 -2.56
C GLU A 43 -9.72 37.11 -2.08
N LYS A 44 -9.92 36.62 -0.85
CA LYS A 44 -9.22 35.42 -0.35
C LYS A 44 -9.59 34.13 -1.09
N VAL A 45 -10.84 33.96 -1.51
CA VAL A 45 -11.27 32.80 -2.31
C VAL A 45 -10.63 32.84 -3.69
N GLN A 46 -10.57 34.01 -4.32
CA GLN A 46 -9.97 34.20 -5.64
C GLN A 46 -8.44 34.08 -5.62
N GLU A 47 -7.79 34.46 -4.51
CA GLU A 47 -6.36 34.22 -4.29
C GLU A 47 -6.04 32.73 -4.07
N ASN A 48 -6.97 31.97 -3.48
CA ASN A 48 -6.84 30.52 -3.26
C ASN A 48 -7.12 29.69 -4.53
N GLU A 49 -7.95 30.19 -5.45
CA GLU A 49 -8.19 29.56 -6.77
C GLU A 49 -6.97 29.65 -7.71
N ASN A 50 -6.02 30.55 -7.44
CA ASN A 50 -4.77 30.69 -8.19
C ASN A 50 -3.58 29.91 -7.59
N LEU A 51 -3.76 29.24 -6.45
CA LEU A 51 -2.75 28.36 -5.87
C LEU A 51 -2.82 26.98 -6.52
N ASN A 52 -2.32 26.87 -7.75
CA ASN A 52 -2.09 25.56 -8.37
C ASN A 52 -0.84 24.92 -7.73
N CYS A 53 -1.04 24.15 -6.66
CA CYS A 53 0.02 23.41 -5.95
C CYS A 53 0.62 22.25 -6.77
N ASN A 54 0.38 22.20 -8.09
CA ASN A 54 1.05 21.29 -8.99
C ASN A 54 2.29 21.98 -9.55
N VAL A 55 3.45 21.56 -9.06
CA VAL A 55 4.72 21.94 -9.68
C VAL A 55 4.71 21.39 -11.11
N ARG A 56 4.82 22.28 -12.10
CA ARG A 56 4.96 21.87 -13.50
C ARG A 56 6.24 21.04 -13.62
N THR A 57 6.09 19.74 -13.88
CA THR A 57 7.22 18.86 -14.14
C THR A 57 7.70 19.11 -15.57
N ASN A 58 8.84 19.79 -15.68
CA ASN A 58 9.47 20.01 -16.98
C ASN A 58 10.24 18.74 -17.37
N ALA A 59 9.89 18.18 -18.53
CA ALA A 59 10.54 17.05 -19.22
C ALA A 59 10.35 15.66 -18.60
N ILE A 60 9.42 14.89 -19.18
CA ILE A 60 9.51 13.44 -19.23
C ILE A 60 10.66 13.12 -20.20
N PHE A 61 11.80 12.64 -19.70
CA PHE A 61 12.85 12.10 -20.57
C PHE A 61 12.33 10.82 -21.23
N LYS A 62 11.73 10.94 -22.42
CA LYS A 62 11.11 9.82 -23.15
C LYS A 62 12.09 8.94 -23.93
N ALA A 63 13.38 9.27 -23.94
CA ALA A 63 14.35 8.66 -24.85
C ALA A 63 15.02 7.38 -24.31
N TRP A 64 14.89 7.08 -23.02
CA TRP A 64 15.62 6.01 -22.34
C TRP A 64 14.75 4.83 -21.83
N PRO A 65 13.41 4.96 -21.60
CA PRO A 65 12.57 3.79 -21.36
C PRO A 65 12.47 2.94 -22.63
N ASP A 66 12.91 1.69 -22.53
CA ASP A 66 13.06 0.74 -23.64
C ASP A 66 12.33 -0.59 -23.39
N MET A 67 11.70 -0.74 -22.21
CA MET A 67 10.95 -1.94 -21.84
C MET A 67 9.70 -2.12 -22.72
N LYS A 68 9.47 -3.35 -23.17
CA LYS A 68 8.26 -3.69 -23.93
C LYS A 68 7.06 -3.84 -23.00
N THR A 69 5.90 -3.34 -23.42
CA THR A 69 4.64 -3.42 -22.65
C THR A 69 4.30 -4.82 -22.10
N PRO A 70 4.47 -5.94 -22.86
CA PRO A 70 4.24 -7.28 -22.32
C PRO A 70 5.13 -7.60 -21.12
N CYS A 71 6.42 -7.23 -21.19
CA CYS A 71 7.38 -7.43 -20.12
C CYS A 71 7.06 -6.58 -18.89
N VAL A 72 6.75 -5.29 -19.08
CA VAL A 72 6.30 -4.39 -17.99
C VAL A 72 5.06 -4.96 -17.29
N ASN A 73 4.07 -5.42 -18.05
CA ASN A 73 2.87 -6.02 -17.49
C ASN A 73 3.14 -7.31 -16.71
N SER A 74 4.06 -8.15 -17.19
CA SER A 74 4.48 -9.36 -16.46
C SER A 74 5.24 -9.01 -15.17
N MET A 75 6.11 -7.99 -15.18
CA MET A 75 6.77 -7.49 -13.97
C MET A 75 5.75 -7.01 -12.93
N ARG A 76 4.74 -6.24 -13.35
CA ARG A 76 3.66 -5.78 -12.46
C ARG A 76 2.88 -6.94 -11.84
N LYS A 77 2.64 -8.01 -12.60
CA LYS A 77 2.01 -9.24 -12.09
C LYS A 77 2.93 -9.97 -11.10
N GLN A 78 4.24 -10.01 -11.36
CA GLN A 78 5.20 -10.62 -10.45
C GLN A 78 5.27 -9.86 -9.13
N ILE A 79 5.29 -8.52 -9.14
CA ILE A 79 5.18 -7.69 -7.92
C ILE A 79 3.97 -8.10 -7.08
N GLN A 80 2.80 -8.24 -7.70
CA GLN A 80 1.61 -8.71 -6.99
C GLN A 80 1.76 -10.13 -6.43
N LYS A 81 2.45 -11.02 -7.15
CA LYS A 81 2.69 -12.41 -6.72
C LYS A 81 3.60 -12.45 -5.47
N GLU A 82 4.69 -11.67 -5.42
CA GLU A 82 5.57 -11.62 -4.25
C GLU A 82 4.86 -11.01 -3.03
N ILE A 83 4.09 -9.93 -3.23
CA ILE A 83 3.31 -9.34 -2.13
C ILE A 83 2.23 -10.30 -1.63
N HIS A 84 1.64 -11.11 -2.52
CA HIS A 84 0.73 -12.16 -2.09
C HIS A 84 1.45 -13.26 -1.29
N ALA A 85 2.63 -13.69 -1.72
CA ALA A 85 3.43 -14.66 -0.99
C ALA A 85 3.81 -14.13 0.41
N SER A 86 4.24 -12.88 0.51
CA SER A 86 4.52 -12.20 1.77
C SER A 86 3.34 -12.23 2.75
N VAL A 87 2.13 -11.92 2.27
CA VAL A 87 0.91 -11.95 3.10
C VAL A 87 0.54 -13.38 3.51
N GLN A 88 0.76 -14.37 2.64
CA GLN A 88 0.50 -15.77 2.94
C GLN A 88 1.46 -16.29 4.03
N TYR A 89 2.75 -15.95 3.94
CA TYR A 89 3.73 -16.28 4.98
C TYR A 89 3.43 -15.58 6.30
N LEU A 90 2.99 -14.32 6.26
CA LEU A 90 2.60 -13.60 7.48
C LEU A 90 1.44 -14.29 8.21
N ALA A 91 0.50 -14.88 7.46
CA ALA A 91 -0.59 -15.63 8.07
C ALA A 91 -0.15 -16.97 8.66
N MET A 92 0.79 -17.67 8.01
CA MET A 92 1.42 -18.87 8.60
C MET A 92 2.14 -18.51 9.89
N ALA A 93 2.93 -17.43 9.90
CA ALA A 93 3.63 -16.95 11.08
C ALA A 93 2.67 -16.62 12.22
N ALA A 94 1.56 -15.92 11.92
CA ALA A 94 0.53 -15.60 12.89
C ALA A 94 -0.13 -16.86 13.49
N HIS A 95 -0.41 -17.87 12.68
CA HIS A 95 -0.95 -19.16 13.13
C HIS A 95 -0.03 -19.83 14.16
N PHE A 96 1.26 -19.99 13.84
CA PHE A 96 2.22 -20.64 14.75
C PHE A 96 2.56 -19.82 16.00
N SER A 97 2.28 -18.52 15.97
CA SER A 97 2.43 -17.60 17.11
C SER A 97 1.28 -17.65 18.13
N THR A 98 0.17 -18.33 17.80
CA THR A 98 -0.95 -18.46 18.75
C THR A 98 -0.56 -19.29 19.96
N ASP A 99 -1.16 -19.01 21.12
CA ASP A 99 -0.90 -19.74 22.38
C ASP A 99 -1.32 -21.21 22.32
N THR A 100 -2.29 -21.56 21.48
CA THR A 100 -2.78 -22.93 21.28
C THR A 100 -1.87 -23.77 20.37
N VAL A 101 -1.09 -23.15 19.47
CA VAL A 101 -0.12 -23.84 18.59
C VAL A 101 1.29 -23.74 19.16
N ASN A 102 1.72 -22.53 19.53
CA ASN A 102 2.98 -22.19 20.19
C ASN A 102 4.21 -22.91 19.60
N ARG A 103 4.50 -22.60 18.33
CA ARG A 103 5.69 -23.08 17.60
C ARG A 103 6.55 -21.87 17.19
N PRO A 104 7.35 -21.31 18.11
CA PRO A 104 8.09 -20.08 17.87
C PRO A 104 9.13 -20.17 16.74
N GLY A 105 9.75 -21.33 16.52
CA GLY A 105 10.72 -21.50 15.42
C GLY A 105 10.05 -21.45 14.05
N PHE A 106 8.89 -22.12 13.90
CA PHE A 106 8.07 -21.97 12.70
C PHE A 106 7.56 -20.53 12.51
N ALA A 107 7.12 -19.88 13.59
CA ALA A 107 6.67 -18.50 13.54
C ALA A 107 7.79 -17.56 13.04
N GLU A 108 8.99 -17.66 13.63
CA GLU A 108 10.16 -16.86 13.22
C GLU A 108 10.55 -17.12 11.77
N HIS A 109 10.60 -18.40 11.36
CA HIS A 109 10.88 -18.81 9.99
C HIS A 109 9.92 -18.13 9.00
N PHE A 110 8.62 -18.20 9.24
CA PHE A 110 7.64 -17.60 8.34
C PHE A 110 7.55 -16.07 8.44
N PHE A 111 7.87 -15.45 9.59
CA PHE A 111 8.03 -14.00 9.64
C PHE A 111 9.20 -13.53 8.78
N LYS A 112 10.32 -14.28 8.79
CA LYS A 112 11.48 -14.01 7.94
C LYS A 112 11.12 -14.16 6.47
N ALA A 113 10.48 -15.26 6.08
CA ALA A 113 10.01 -15.48 4.71
C ALA A 113 9.04 -14.37 4.25
N ALA A 114 8.09 -13.97 5.11
CA ALA A 114 7.18 -12.87 4.80
C ALA A 114 7.91 -11.54 4.53
N LYS A 115 8.98 -11.27 5.27
CA LYS A 115 9.83 -10.08 5.07
C LYS A 115 10.62 -10.18 3.76
N GLU A 116 11.22 -11.32 3.48
CA GLU A 116 11.98 -11.58 2.24
C GLU A 116 11.11 -11.39 1.00
N GLU A 117 9.90 -11.97 0.97
CA GLU A 117 8.98 -11.79 -0.16
C GLU A 117 8.51 -10.34 -0.36
N ARG A 118 8.39 -9.57 0.73
CA ARG A 118 8.10 -8.13 0.64
C ARG A 118 9.29 -7.37 0.03
N GLU A 119 10.51 -7.78 0.36
CA GLU A 119 11.74 -7.23 -0.23
C GLU A 119 11.84 -7.58 -1.72
N HIS A 120 11.50 -8.81 -2.11
CA HIS A 120 11.41 -9.22 -3.52
C HIS A 120 10.45 -8.31 -4.30
N GLY A 121 9.23 -8.11 -3.79
CA GLY A 121 8.27 -7.20 -4.41
C GLY A 121 8.78 -5.76 -4.51
N SER A 122 9.50 -5.28 -3.49
CA SER A 122 10.08 -3.93 -3.45
C SER A 122 11.21 -3.77 -4.47
N LYS A 123 12.13 -4.75 -4.57
CA LYS A 123 13.21 -4.78 -5.57
C LYS A 123 12.65 -4.72 -7.00
N LEU A 124 11.56 -5.42 -7.31
CA LEU A 124 10.91 -5.36 -8.63
C LEU A 124 10.27 -3.99 -8.92
N VAL A 125 9.70 -3.33 -7.90
CA VAL A 125 9.19 -1.96 -8.02
C VAL A 125 10.34 -1.00 -8.33
N GLU A 126 11.44 -1.11 -7.57
CA GLU A 126 12.65 -0.33 -7.79
C GLU A 126 13.24 -0.57 -9.18
N TYR A 127 13.27 -1.82 -9.66
CA TYR A 127 13.73 -2.15 -11.00
C TYR A 127 12.86 -1.47 -12.08
N LEU A 128 11.53 -1.52 -11.97
CA LEU A 128 10.65 -0.84 -12.91
C LEU A 128 10.87 0.68 -12.90
N SER A 129 10.95 1.28 -11.71
CA SER A 129 11.26 2.72 -11.59
C SER A 129 12.64 3.07 -12.17
N MET A 130 13.64 2.22 -11.95
CA MET A 130 14.98 2.34 -12.52
C MET A 130 14.96 2.29 -14.04
N ARG A 131 13.97 1.65 -14.68
CA ARG A 131 13.80 1.59 -16.14
C ARG A 131 12.84 2.65 -16.70
N GLY A 132 12.40 3.58 -15.86
CA GLY A 132 11.53 4.69 -16.27
C GLY A 132 10.04 4.34 -16.35
N GLU A 133 9.65 3.18 -15.81
CA GLU A 133 8.26 2.74 -15.71
C GLU A 133 7.58 3.27 -14.43
N LEU A 134 6.30 2.94 -14.24
CA LEU A 134 5.47 3.36 -13.10
C LEU A 134 5.14 4.86 -13.04
N THR A 135 5.22 5.56 -14.17
CA THR A 135 4.99 7.01 -14.27
C THR A 135 3.51 7.41 -14.30
N ASP A 136 2.60 6.51 -14.71
CA ASP A 136 1.18 6.86 -14.94
C ASP A 136 0.27 6.58 -13.74
N THR A 137 0.23 5.32 -13.27
CA THR A 137 -0.62 4.92 -12.15
C THR A 137 -0.14 3.66 -11.44
N VAL A 138 -0.14 3.74 -10.11
CA VAL A 138 0.17 2.63 -9.19
C VAL A 138 -1.09 2.07 -8.52
N LYS A 139 -2.27 2.60 -8.83
CA LYS A 139 -3.54 2.30 -8.13
C LYS A 139 -3.89 0.80 -8.09
N ASN A 140 -3.53 0.07 -9.14
CA ASN A 140 -3.82 -1.36 -9.28
C ASN A 140 -2.54 -2.21 -9.26
N LEU A 141 -1.42 -1.68 -8.75
CA LEU A 141 -0.16 -2.42 -8.67
C LEU A 141 -0.22 -3.52 -7.60
N ILE A 142 -0.88 -3.22 -6.47
CA ILE A 142 -1.04 -4.13 -5.34
C ILE A 142 -2.51 -4.11 -4.91
N GLN A 143 -3.09 -5.29 -4.82
CA GLN A 143 -4.39 -5.58 -4.21
C GLN A 143 -4.14 -6.34 -2.92
N VAL A 144 -4.96 -6.06 -1.91
CA VAL A 144 -4.90 -6.75 -0.61
C VAL A 144 -5.24 -8.23 -0.81
N PRO A 145 -4.28 -9.15 -0.61
CA PRO A 145 -4.54 -10.57 -0.81
C PRO A 145 -5.41 -11.14 0.31
N THR A 146 -6.26 -12.11 -0.02
CA THR A 146 -7.06 -12.85 0.96
C THR A 146 -6.42 -14.18 1.29
N VAL A 147 -6.16 -14.44 2.56
CA VAL A 147 -5.67 -15.75 3.04
C VAL A 147 -6.85 -16.70 3.23
N LYS A 148 -6.76 -17.90 2.64
CA LYS A 148 -7.86 -18.88 2.65
C LYS A 148 -7.77 -19.91 3.76
N THR A 149 -6.55 -20.30 4.14
CA THR A 149 -6.31 -21.33 5.16
C THR A 149 -6.16 -20.66 6.52
N ALA A 150 -6.80 -21.25 7.53
CA ALA A 150 -6.82 -20.70 8.89
C ALA A 150 -6.02 -21.53 9.91
N ASN A 151 -5.66 -22.78 9.57
CA ASN A 151 -4.97 -23.69 10.48
C ASN A 151 -3.99 -24.58 9.71
N TRP A 152 -2.79 -24.78 10.26
CA TRP A 152 -1.74 -25.65 9.71
C TRP A 152 -1.11 -26.56 10.78
N SER A 153 -0.68 -27.76 10.37
CA SER A 153 0.41 -28.47 11.05
C SER A 153 1.76 -28.00 10.51
N GLY A 154 2.87 -28.34 11.18
CA GLY A 154 4.22 -27.99 10.69
C GLY A 154 4.49 -28.51 9.29
N ILE A 155 4.15 -29.79 9.02
CA ILE A 155 4.31 -30.40 7.67
C ILE A 155 3.44 -29.67 6.66
N ALA A 156 2.14 -29.48 6.94
CA ALA A 156 1.22 -28.86 5.99
C ALA A 156 1.63 -27.41 5.66
N ALA A 157 2.16 -26.66 6.62
CA ALA A 157 2.67 -25.32 6.37
C ALA A 157 3.91 -25.32 5.45
N LEU A 158 4.86 -26.24 5.68
CA LEU A 158 6.05 -26.35 4.82
C LEU A 158 5.70 -26.83 3.41
N GLU A 159 4.72 -27.73 3.26
CA GLU A 159 4.23 -28.16 1.95
C GLU A 159 3.52 -27.03 1.19
N ASP A 160 2.68 -26.25 1.89
CA ASP A 160 2.04 -25.06 1.32
C ASP A 160 3.08 -24.00 0.92
N ALA A 161 4.10 -23.77 1.75
CA ALA A 161 5.24 -22.89 1.45
C ALA A 161 6.01 -23.38 0.22
N PHE A 162 6.37 -24.66 0.17
CA PHE A 162 7.05 -25.25 -0.98
C PHE A 162 6.23 -25.10 -2.26
N LYS A 163 4.93 -25.36 -2.20
CA LYS A 163 4.03 -25.16 -3.33
C LYS A 163 4.01 -23.70 -3.77
N LEU A 164 3.88 -22.76 -2.83
CA LEU A 164 3.92 -21.33 -3.11
C LEU A 164 5.22 -20.94 -3.83
N GLU A 165 6.36 -21.40 -3.34
CA GLU A 165 7.67 -21.17 -3.97
C GLU A 165 7.75 -21.76 -5.38
N THR A 166 7.22 -22.97 -5.61
CA THR A 166 7.19 -23.53 -6.97
C THR A 166 6.33 -22.73 -7.94
N GLU A 167 5.23 -22.13 -7.47
CA GLU A 167 4.40 -21.25 -8.27
C GLU A 167 5.09 -19.91 -8.57
N VAL A 168 5.79 -19.32 -7.59
CA VAL A 168 6.56 -18.09 -7.76
C VAL A 168 7.69 -18.31 -8.77
N THR A 169 8.49 -19.36 -8.62
CA THR A 169 9.57 -19.71 -9.57
C THR A 169 9.07 -19.94 -10.99
N LYS A 170 7.92 -20.62 -11.12
CA LYS A 170 7.28 -20.79 -12.44
C LYS A 170 6.90 -19.44 -13.04
N SER A 171 6.31 -18.55 -12.23
CA SER A 171 5.94 -17.19 -12.65
C SER A 171 7.16 -16.37 -13.09
N ILE A 172 8.28 -16.44 -12.36
CA ILE A 172 9.55 -15.80 -12.72
C ILE A 172 10.08 -16.33 -14.05
N ARG A 173 10.07 -17.65 -14.26
CA ARG A 173 10.46 -18.25 -15.55
C ARG A 173 9.59 -17.79 -16.71
N ASP A 174 8.28 -17.66 -16.50
CA ASP A 174 7.36 -17.21 -17.54
C ASP A 174 7.51 -15.69 -17.82
N LEU A 175 7.84 -14.90 -16.78
CA LEU A 175 8.25 -13.51 -16.91
C LEU A 175 9.55 -13.40 -17.74
N ILE A 176 10.59 -14.19 -17.42
CA ILE A 176 11.84 -14.23 -18.18
C ILE A 176 11.57 -14.49 -19.67
N LYS A 177 10.80 -15.52 -20.00
CA LYS A 177 10.44 -15.81 -21.41
C LYS A 177 9.71 -14.64 -22.07
N THR A 178 8.83 -13.96 -21.33
CA THR A 178 8.09 -12.80 -21.86
C THR A 178 9.02 -11.64 -22.17
N CYS A 179 10.04 -11.41 -21.33
CA CYS A 179 11.00 -10.32 -21.49
C CYS A 179 12.16 -10.67 -22.44
N GLU A 180 12.47 -11.96 -22.63
CA GLU A 180 13.42 -12.42 -23.63
C GLU A 180 12.86 -12.31 -25.06
N GLY A 181 11.54 -12.51 -25.21
CA GLY A 181 10.85 -12.38 -26.48
C GLY A 181 11.23 -13.47 -27.50
N THR A 182 10.89 -13.25 -28.78
CA THR A 182 11.23 -14.18 -29.88
C THR A 182 12.20 -13.59 -30.90
N GLY A 183 12.45 -12.26 -30.84
CA GLY A 183 13.35 -11.53 -31.72
C GLY A 183 14.45 -10.82 -30.92
N LYS A 184 15.60 -10.55 -31.57
CA LYS A 184 16.72 -9.84 -30.93
C LYS A 184 16.34 -8.42 -30.46
N ASP A 185 15.42 -7.76 -31.17
CA ASP A 185 14.97 -6.40 -30.86
C ASP A 185 13.89 -6.34 -29.76
N ASP A 186 13.44 -7.50 -29.29
CA ASP A 186 12.44 -7.67 -28.23
C ASP A 186 13.06 -8.10 -26.88
N ASN A 187 14.34 -8.49 -26.89
CA ASN A 187 15.02 -9.05 -25.73
C ASN A 187 15.49 -7.97 -24.75
N ASP A 188 14.95 -7.99 -23.53
CA ASP A 188 15.44 -7.19 -22.40
C ASP A 188 16.55 -7.94 -21.65
N TYR A 189 17.76 -7.92 -22.23
CA TYR A 189 18.90 -8.68 -21.72
C TYR A 189 19.20 -8.42 -20.24
N HIS A 190 19.14 -7.15 -19.81
CA HIS A 190 19.46 -6.78 -18.43
C HIS A 190 18.41 -7.32 -17.45
N LEU A 191 17.13 -7.28 -17.80
CA LEU A 191 16.09 -7.85 -16.94
C LEU A 191 16.15 -9.38 -16.91
N VAL A 192 16.39 -10.01 -18.06
CA VAL A 192 16.54 -11.47 -18.13
C VAL A 192 17.72 -11.93 -17.26
N ASP A 193 18.86 -11.25 -17.33
CA ASP A 193 20.02 -11.50 -16.48
C ASP A 193 19.68 -11.31 -15.00
N TYR A 194 19.08 -10.17 -14.63
CA TYR A 194 18.71 -9.87 -13.25
C TYR A 194 17.77 -10.92 -12.64
N LEU A 195 16.71 -11.31 -13.36
CA LEU A 195 15.76 -12.32 -12.89
C LEU A 195 16.40 -13.72 -12.80
N THR A 196 17.33 -14.04 -13.71
CA THR A 196 17.99 -15.35 -13.73
C THR A 196 19.05 -15.45 -12.64
N GLY A 197 19.92 -14.44 -12.52
CA GLY A 197 21.06 -14.47 -11.60
C GLY A 197 20.71 -14.14 -10.15
N VAL A 198 19.65 -13.38 -9.91
CA VAL A 198 19.23 -13.02 -8.55
C VAL A 198 18.04 -13.87 -8.11
N TYR A 199 16.91 -13.77 -8.82
CA TYR A 199 15.66 -14.39 -8.34
C TYR A 199 15.66 -15.91 -8.51
N LEU A 200 16.01 -16.44 -9.69
CA LEU A 200 16.01 -17.91 -9.87
C LEU A 200 17.04 -18.61 -8.99
N GLU A 201 18.18 -17.98 -8.71
CA GLU A 201 19.16 -18.52 -7.76
C GLU A 201 18.55 -18.62 -6.35
N GLU A 202 17.99 -17.52 -5.83
CA GLU A 202 17.33 -17.49 -4.51
C GLU A 202 16.18 -18.51 -4.43
N GLN A 203 15.32 -18.58 -5.45
CA GLN A 203 14.21 -19.53 -5.49
C GLN A 203 14.66 -21.00 -5.42
N LEU A 204 15.72 -21.37 -6.15
CA LEU A 204 16.18 -22.76 -6.19
C LEU A 204 16.82 -23.19 -4.87
N HIS A 205 17.54 -22.28 -4.18
CA HIS A 205 18.03 -22.53 -2.83
C HIS A 205 16.87 -22.66 -1.83
N GLY A 206 15.91 -21.73 -1.86
CA GLY A 206 14.74 -21.76 -0.96
C GLY A 206 13.90 -23.04 -1.12
N GLN A 207 13.63 -23.45 -2.36
CA GLN A 207 12.93 -24.72 -2.63
C GLN A 207 13.70 -25.93 -2.10
N ARG A 208 15.04 -25.94 -2.27
CA ARG A 208 15.86 -27.03 -1.75
C ARG A 208 15.84 -27.07 -0.22
N GLU A 209 15.89 -25.91 0.44
CA GLU A 209 15.80 -25.81 1.90
C GLU A 209 14.47 -26.37 2.41
N LEU A 210 13.34 -25.87 1.89
CA LEU A 210 11.99 -26.31 2.24
C LEU A 210 11.81 -27.82 2.02
N ALA A 211 12.25 -28.36 0.87
CA ALA A 211 12.17 -29.80 0.61
C ALA A 211 12.98 -30.63 1.64
N GLY A 212 14.11 -30.10 2.10
CA GLY A 212 14.91 -30.70 3.16
C GLY A 212 14.22 -30.68 4.51
N GLN A 213 13.60 -29.55 4.86
CA GLN A 213 12.80 -29.38 6.08
C GLN A 213 11.61 -30.34 6.11
N ILE A 214 10.83 -30.42 5.02
CA ILE A 214 9.71 -31.36 4.87
C ILE A 214 10.18 -32.79 5.12
N THR A 215 11.20 -33.24 4.38
CA THR A 215 11.72 -34.61 4.50
C THR A 215 12.19 -34.93 5.92
N THR A 216 12.79 -33.95 6.61
CA THR A 216 13.32 -34.12 7.97
C THR A 216 12.19 -34.21 8.97
N LEU A 217 11.23 -33.30 8.89
CA LEU A 217 10.07 -33.27 9.78
C LEU A 217 9.19 -34.51 9.59
N GLU A 218 8.96 -34.97 8.36
CA GLU A 218 8.23 -36.22 8.08
C GLU A 218 8.89 -37.44 8.77
N LYS A 219 10.22 -37.54 8.72
CA LYS A 219 10.96 -38.61 9.41
C LYS A 219 10.84 -38.50 10.92
N MET A 220 10.88 -37.30 11.47
CA MET A 220 10.71 -37.07 12.91
C MET A 220 9.27 -37.36 13.36
N MET A 221 8.27 -36.96 12.58
CA MET A 221 6.86 -37.22 12.85
C MET A 221 6.52 -38.70 12.76
N SER A 222 7.05 -39.42 11.77
CA SER A 222 6.82 -40.87 11.63
C SER A 222 7.43 -41.72 12.76
N THR A 223 8.51 -41.24 13.39
CA THR A 223 9.22 -41.96 14.46
C THR A 223 8.81 -41.51 15.87
N HIS A 224 8.49 -40.23 16.05
CA HIS A 224 8.30 -39.59 17.36
C HIS A 224 6.99 -38.81 17.50
N GLY A 225 6.14 -38.75 16.46
CA GLY A 225 4.87 -38.02 16.49
C GLY A 225 5.05 -36.54 16.84
N GLU A 226 4.15 -35.98 17.65
CA GLU A 226 4.16 -34.57 18.09
C GLU A 226 5.47 -34.11 18.75
N LEU A 227 6.20 -35.02 19.41
CA LEU A 227 7.51 -34.70 19.97
C LEU A 227 8.51 -34.36 18.85
N GLY A 228 8.38 -34.99 17.69
CA GLY A 228 9.16 -34.71 16.50
C GLY A 228 8.99 -33.27 16.02
N GLU A 229 7.74 -32.80 15.90
CA GLU A 229 7.47 -31.40 15.51
C GLU A 229 7.99 -30.41 16.57
N PHE A 230 7.79 -30.71 17.86
CA PHE A 230 8.31 -29.87 18.92
C PHE A 230 9.85 -29.75 18.89
N LEU A 231 10.57 -30.86 18.69
CA LEU A 231 12.03 -30.85 18.59
C LEU A 231 12.52 -30.17 17.32
N PHE A 232 11.79 -30.32 16.21
CA PHE A 232 12.10 -29.64 14.96
C PHE A 232 11.96 -28.11 15.12
N ASP A 233 10.85 -27.65 15.70
CA ASP A 233 10.59 -26.24 16.01
C ASP A 233 11.72 -25.60 16.82
N LYS A 234 12.31 -26.33 17.77
CA LYS A 234 13.41 -25.79 18.61
C LYS A 234 14.73 -25.63 17.87
N ASN A 235 14.87 -26.23 16.68
CA ASN A 235 16.09 -26.22 15.87
C ASN A 235 15.88 -25.60 14.48
N MET A 236 14.72 -24.97 14.23
CA MET A 236 14.47 -24.17 13.01
C MET A 236 15.29 -22.89 13.00
#